data_AF-A0A1C5F5X8-F1
#
_entry.id   AF-A0A1C5F5X8-F1
#
_cell.length_a   1.000
_cell.length_b   1.000
_cell.length_c   1.000
_cell.angle_alpha   90.00
_cell.angle_beta   90.00
_cell.angle_gamma   90.00
#
_symmetry.space_group_name_H-M   'P 1'
#
loop_
_entity.id
_entity.type
_entity.pdbx_description
1 polymer ?
#
loop_
_entity_poly.entity_id
_entity_poly.type
_entity_poly.pdbx_seq_one_letter_code
_entity_poly.pdbx_strand_id
1 'polypeptide(L)' 'MAAALVSTTDSGIPVVSDQYSPTVGADGPILLQDDHPVEKTAQSNRKRIPERMVHAEGSGA' A
#
# COMPACT_ATOMS: atom_id res chain seq x y z
N MET A 1 -10.08 24.41 -9.41
CA MET A 1 -9.95 23.36 -8.38
C MET A 1 -9.03 22.28 -8.95
N ALA A 2 -7.83 22.11 -8.41
CA ALA A 2 -6.98 20.97 -8.79
C ALA A 2 -7.68 19.70 -8.28
N ALA A 3 -7.91 18.71 -9.14
CA ALA A 3 -8.41 17.41 -8.71
C ALA A 3 -7.41 16.85 -7.71
N ALA A 4 -7.86 16.59 -6.47
CA ALA A 4 -7.04 15.90 -5.50
C ALA A 4 -6.54 14.60 -6.14
N LEU A 5 -5.23 14.33 -6.05
CA LEU A 5 -4.65 13.10 -6.60
C LEU A 5 -5.37 11.91 -5.97
N VAL A 6 -6.10 11.16 -6.79
CA VAL A 6 -6.83 9.96 -6.36
C VAL A 6 -5.83 8.82 -6.26
N SER A 7 -5.90 8.07 -5.16
CA SER A 7 -5.13 6.84 -5.02
C SER A 7 -5.74 5.74 -5.87
N THR A 8 -4.90 4.92 -6.48
CA THR A 8 -5.32 3.85 -7.37
C THR A 8 -4.73 2.52 -6.93
N THR A 9 -5.38 1.43 -7.31
CA THR A 9 -4.79 0.09 -7.26
C THR A 9 -3.69 -0.04 -8.31
N ASP A 10 -2.95 -1.15 -8.30
CA ASP A 10 -1.91 -1.42 -9.31
C ASP A 10 -2.48 -1.52 -10.74
N SER A 11 -3.76 -1.88 -10.86
CA SER A 11 -4.52 -1.89 -12.12
C SER A 11 -5.03 -0.51 -12.55
N GLY A 12 -4.73 0.55 -11.79
CA GLY A 12 -5.15 1.93 -12.09
C GLY A 12 -6.61 2.24 -11.74
N ILE A 13 -7.29 1.36 -11.00
CA ILE A 13 -8.68 1.58 -10.56
C ILE A 13 -8.66 2.57 -9.39
N PRO A 14 -9.50 3.63 -9.39
CA PRO A 14 -9.55 4.57 -8.28
C PRO A 14 -10.07 3.88 -7.01
N VAL A 15 -9.37 4.12 -5.91
CA VAL A 15 -9.66 3.53 -4.60
C VAL A 15 -10.57 4.45 -3.80
N VAL A 16 -11.52 3.86 -3.07
CA VAL A 16 -12.48 4.58 -2.22
C VAL A 16 -11.82 5.18 -0.96
N SER A 17 -10.89 4.46 -0.32
CA SER A 17 -10.16 4.93 0.86
C SER A 17 -8.79 4.25 0.98
N ASP A 18 -7.77 5.00 1.36
CA ASP A 18 -6.44 4.44 1.67
C ASP A 18 -6.25 4.04 3.13
N GLN A 19 -7.12 4.51 4.01
CA GLN A 19 -6.94 4.46 5.46
C GLN A 19 -7.88 3.45 6.15
N TYR A 20 -8.94 3.02 5.46
CA TYR A 20 -9.98 2.17 6.03
C TYR A 20 -10.29 1.01 5.10
N SER A 21 -10.31 -0.20 5.65
CA SER A 21 -10.78 -1.40 4.96
C SER A 21 -12.28 -1.62 5.20
N PRO A 22 -13.00 -2.26 4.26
CA PRO A 22 -14.39 -2.66 4.45
C PRO A 22 -14.46 -3.87 5.40
N THR A 23 -15.29 -3.71 6.42
CA THR A 23 -15.55 -4.71 7.47
C THR A 23 -17.03 -5.07 7.52
N VAL A 24 -17.37 -6.21 8.13
CA VAL A 24 -18.77 -6.57 8.41
C VAL A 24 -19.28 -5.78 9.62
N GLY A 25 -19.66 -4.51 9.40
CA GLY A 25 -19.99 -3.58 10.48
C GLY A 25 -18.73 -2.99 11.15
N ALA A 26 -18.92 -2.06 12.10
CA ALA A 26 -17.81 -1.28 12.66
C ALA A 26 -16.73 -2.13 13.36
N ASP A 27 -17.13 -3.19 14.06
CA ASP A 27 -16.23 -4.09 14.82
C ASP A 27 -16.12 -5.49 14.19
N GLY A 28 -16.55 -5.65 12.94
CA GLY A 28 -16.49 -6.92 12.24
C GLY A 28 -15.12 -7.24 11.62
N PRO A 29 -14.90 -8.48 11.16
CA PRO A 29 -13.68 -8.85 10.45
C PRO A 29 -13.54 -8.11 9.12
N ILE A 30 -12.30 -7.93 8.68
CA ILE A 30 -11.97 -7.41 7.35
C ILE A 30 -12.32 -8.47 6.30
N LEU A 31 -12.88 -8.01 5.20
CA LEU A 31 -13.31 -8.85 4.10
C LEU A 31 -12.15 -9.16 3.15
N LEU A 32 -11.92 -10.43 2.82
CA LEU A 32 -10.84 -10.86 1.91
C LEU A 32 -11.04 -10.38 0.46
N GLN A 33 -12.27 -10.02 0.10
CA GLN A 33 -12.59 -9.42 -1.21
C GLN A 33 -11.99 -8.03 -1.40
N ASP A 34 -11.52 -7.37 -0.34
CA ASP A 34 -10.76 -6.12 -0.46
C ASP A 34 -9.31 -6.43 -0.85
N ASP A 35 -9.00 -6.17 -2.11
CA ASP A 35 -7.70 -6.42 -2.74
C ASP A 35 -6.68 -5.31 -2.41
N HIS A 36 -7.11 -4.07 -2.23
CA HIS A 36 -6.24 -2.92 -1.99
C HIS A 36 -5.28 -3.04 -0.76
N PRO A 37 -5.74 -3.43 0.45
CA PRO A 37 -4.84 -3.59 1.60
C PRO A 37 -3.91 -4.81 1.43
N VAL A 38 -4.35 -5.84 0.70
CA VAL A 38 -3.53 -7.02 0.39
C VAL A 38 -2.40 -6.62 -0.55
N GLU A 39 -2.70 -5.87 -1.61
CA GLU A 39 -1.71 -5.30 -2.54
C GLU A 39 -0.68 -4.44 -1.79
N LYS A 40 -1.13 -3.50 -0.95
CA LYS A 40 -0.23 -2.64 -0.16
C LYS A 40 0.68 -3.44 0.77
N THR A 41 0.14 -4.43 1.47
CA THR A 41 0.92 -5.29 2.37
C THR A 41 1.91 -6.14 1.59
N ALA A 42 1.47 -6.74 0.49
CA ALA A 42 2.29 -7.51 -0.43
C ALA A 42 3.46 -6.69 -0.98
N GLN A 43 3.21 -5.45 -1.38
CA GLN A 43 4.25 -4.55 -1.87
C GLN A 43 5.22 -4.16 -0.75
N SER A 44 4.70 -3.82 0.44
CA SER A 44 5.53 -3.47 1.60
C SER A 44 6.48 -4.59 2.00
N ASN A 45 5.99 -5.83 2.04
CA ASN A 45 6.79 -7.01 2.36
C ASN A 45 7.92 -7.27 1.36
N ARG A 46 7.80 -6.74 0.13
CA ARG A 46 8.79 -6.89 -0.95
C ARG A 46 9.69 -5.67 -1.17
N LYS A 47 9.58 -4.63 -0.33
CA LYS A 47 10.42 -3.42 -0.46
C LYS A 47 11.89 -3.66 -0.12
N ARG A 48 12.19 -4.68 0.67
CA ARG A 48 13.58 -5.00 1.05
C ARG A 48 14.28 -5.67 -0.12
N ILE A 49 15.43 -5.12 -0.47
CA ILE A 49 16.44 -5.76 -1.32
C ILE A 49 17.68 -6.03 -0.49
N PRO A 50 18.54 -6.99 -0.87
CA PRO A 50 19.82 -7.18 -0.21
C PRO A 50 20.64 -5.88 -0.22
N GLU A 51 21.23 -5.55 0.92
CA GLU A 51 22.13 -4.41 1.05
C GLU A 51 23.49 -4.67 0.39
N ARG A 52 24.28 -3.63 0.19
CA ARG A 52 25.64 -3.76 -0.36
C ARG A 52 26.52 -4.53 0.64
N MET A 53 27.36 -5.44 0.14
CA MET A 53 28.29 -6.24 0.97
C MET A 53 29.25 -5.37 1.80
N VAL A 54 29.64 -4.21 1.28
CA VAL A 54 30.45 -3.20 1.97
C VAL A 54 29.85 -1.82 1.75
N HIS A 55 30.01 -0.93 2.72
CA HIS A 55 29.39 0.42 2.71
C HIS A 55 27.88 0.36 2.45
N ALA A 56 27.17 -0.51 3.20
CA ALA A 56 25.72 -0.65 3.13
C ALA A 56 25.00 0.67 3.48
N GLU A 57 25.57 1.43 4.41
CA GLU A 57 25.09 2.77 4.76
C GLU A 57 25.84 3.84 3.95
N GLY A 58 25.06 4.77 3.39
CA GLY A 58 25.55 5.93 2.66
C GLY A 58 24.38 6.86 2.31
N SER A 59 24.67 8.13 2.09
CA SER A 59 23.71 9.14 1.65
C SER A 59 24.28 9.94 0.48
N GLY A 60 23.42 10.44 -0.40
CA GLY A 60 23.79 11.28 -1.55
C GLY A 60 23.23 12.70 -1.39
N ALA A 61 23.82 13.66 -2.10
CA ALA A 61 23.38 15.06 -2.17
C ALA A 61 22.89 15.38 -3.58
#